data_AF-F8J5L2-F1
#
_entry.id   AF-F8J5L2-F1
#
_cell.length_a   1.000
_cell.length_b   1.000
_cell.length_c   1.000
_cell.angle_alpha   90.00
_cell.angle_beta   90.00
_cell.angle_gamma   90.00
#
_symmetry.space_group_name_H-M   'P 1'
#
loop_
_entity.id
_entity.type
_entity.pdbx_description
1 polymer ?
#
loop_
_entity_poly.entity_id
_entity_poly.type
_entity_poly.pdbx_seq_one_letter_code
_entity_poly.pdbx_strand_id
1 'polypeptide(L)' 'MKLTDKQVNIMRLVRRSTPIDGWYKVSEPVWPVVEAAHMPSDLVEARQTDGEHFVRLTEKGETVMEYLV' A
#
# COMPACT_ATOMS: atom_id res chain seq x y z
N MET A 1 0.25 12.16 -13.63
CA MET A 1 0.15 10.68 -13.67
C MET A 1 -1.19 10.30 -13.05
N LYS A 2 -1.99 9.44 -13.68
CA LYS A 2 -3.27 8.97 -13.14
C LYS A 2 -3.05 7.61 -12.48
N LEU A 3 -3.54 7.42 -11.25
CA LEU A 3 -3.51 6.13 -10.59
C LEU A 3 -4.47 5.16 -11.30
N THR A 4 -4.06 3.90 -11.39
CA THR A 4 -4.93 2.82 -11.88
C THR A 4 -5.91 2.39 -10.79
N ASP A 5 -7.05 1.81 -11.17
CA ASP A 5 -8.03 1.30 -10.20
C ASP A 5 -7.44 0.25 -9.26
N LYS A 6 -6.51 -0.57 -9.75
CA LYS A 6 -5.78 -1.55 -8.95
C LYS A 6 -4.96 -0.87 -7.84
N GLN A 7 -4.22 0.19 -8.18
CA GLN A 7 -3.42 0.95 -7.22
C GLN A 7 -4.32 1.64 -6.18
N VAL A 8 -5.42 2.27 -6.63
CA VAL A 8 -6.41 2.90 -5.72
C VAL A 8 -6.99 1.87 -4.76
N ASN A 9 -7.36 0.68 -5.25
CA ASN A 9 -7.91 -0.38 -4.41
C ASN A 9 -6.90 -0.89 -3.37
N ILE A 10 -5.63 -1.03 -3.73
CA ILE A 10 -4.57 -1.39 -2.78
C ILE A 10 -4.41 -0.30 -1.73
N MET A 11 -4.31 0.98 -2.11
CA MET A 11 -4.20 2.09 -1.15
C MET A 11 -5.41 2.16 -0.20
N ARG A 12 -6.62 1.95 -0.72
CA ARG A 12 -7.85 1.83 0.09
C ARG A 12 -7.78 0.67 1.08
N LEU A 13 -7.25 -0.49 0.66
CA LEU A 13 -7.09 -1.64 1.53
C LEU A 13 -6.11 -1.34 2.67
N VAL A 14 -4.95 -0.74 2.35
CA VAL A 14 -3.94 -0.35 3.35
C VAL A 14 -4.54 0.60 4.38
N ARG A 15 -5.21 1.68 3.93
CA ARG A 15 -5.82 2.70 4.82
C ARG A 15 -6.92 2.14 5.74
N ARG A 16 -7.67 1.13 5.27
CA ARG A 16 -8.77 0.50 6.05
C ARG A 16 -8.28 -0.55 7.04
N SER A 17 -7.04 -1.00 6.91
CA SER A 17 -6.49 -2.07 7.71
C SER A 17 -5.90 -1.55 9.02
N THR A 18 -5.83 -2.40 10.05
CA THR A 18 -5.18 -2.04 11.32
C THR A 18 -3.66 -2.18 11.19
N PRO A 19 -2.89 -1.07 11.26
CA PRO A 19 -1.44 -1.14 11.15
C PRO A 19 -0.79 -1.58 12.47
N ILE A 20 0.40 -2.17 12.37
CA ILE A 20 1.32 -2.43 13.48
C ILE A 20 2.51 -1.48 13.26
N ASP A 21 2.71 -0.53 14.16
CA ASP A 21 3.74 0.52 14.05
C ASP A 21 3.68 1.30 12.72
N GLY A 22 2.46 1.57 12.24
CA GLY A 22 2.24 2.28 10.97
C GLY A 22 2.44 1.44 9.72
N TRP A 23 2.71 0.13 9.86
CA TRP A 23 2.86 -0.81 8.76
C TRP A 23 1.72 -1.81 8.72
N TYR A 24 1.17 -2.03 7.54
CA TYR A 24 0.21 -3.10 7.29
C TYR A 24 0.93 -4.36 6.81
N LYS A 25 0.73 -5.48 7.51
CA LYS A 25 1.28 -6.78 7.12
C LYS A 25 0.48 -7.38 5.97
N VAL A 26 1.18 -7.80 4.92
CA VAL A 26 0.62 -8.44 3.74
C VAL A 26 0.98 -9.92 3.79
N SER A 27 0.00 -10.80 3.55
CA SER A 27 0.26 -12.24 3.48
C SER A 27 1.02 -12.60 2.20
N GLU A 28 1.88 -13.61 2.28
CA GLU A 28 2.69 -14.10 1.15
C GLU A 28 1.87 -14.38 -0.13
N PRO A 29 0.66 -15.01 -0.08
CA PRO A 29 -0.12 -15.22 -1.30
C PRO A 29 -0.65 -13.93 -1.96
N VAL A 30 -0.76 -12.84 -1.20
CA VAL A 30 -1.26 -11.54 -1.69
C VAL A 30 -0.12 -10.66 -2.19
N TRP A 31 1.10 -10.89 -1.71
CA TRP A 31 2.26 -10.08 -2.05
C TRP A 31 2.51 -9.92 -3.56
N PRO A 32 2.44 -10.98 -4.40
CA PRO A 32 2.60 -10.82 -5.85
C PRO A 32 1.59 -9.85 -6.49
N VAL A 33 0.40 -9.71 -5.91
CA VAL A 33 -0.62 -8.78 -6.41
C VAL A 33 -0.19 -7.32 -6.18
N VAL A 34 0.42 -7.05 -5.03
CA VAL A 34 0.96 -5.74 -4.64
C VAL A 34 2.18 -5.40 -5.50
N GLU A 35 3.12 -6.33 -5.69
CA GLU A 35 4.28 -6.13 -6.57
C GLU A 35 3.87 -5.85 -8.00
N ALA A 36 2.97 -6.67 -8.56
CA ALA A 36 2.45 -6.51 -9.92
C ALA A 36 1.58 -5.26 -10.11
N ALA A 37 1.29 -4.48 -9.06
CA ALA A 37 0.59 -3.21 -9.18
C ALA A 37 1.54 -2.04 -9.46
N HIS A 38 2.87 -2.24 -9.35
CA HIS A 38 3.89 -1.20 -9.52
C HIS A 38 3.51 0.08 -8.77
N MET A 39 3.33 -0.04 -7.45
CA MET A 39 2.91 1.07 -6.61
C MET A 39 3.92 2.23 -6.70
N PRO A 40 3.47 3.49 -6.87
CA PRO A 40 4.37 4.63 -6.86
C PRO A 40 5.06 4.76 -5.49
N SER A 41 6.40 4.79 -5.48
CA SER A 41 7.19 4.81 -4.24
C SER A 41 7.05 6.09 -3.43
N ASP A 42 6.56 7.17 -4.05
CA ASP A 42 6.22 8.43 -3.39
C ASP A 42 4.86 8.38 -2.67
N LEU A 43 4.04 7.35 -2.92
CA LEU A 43 2.72 7.16 -2.30
C LEU A 43 2.67 5.95 -1.36
N VAL A 44 3.44 4.91 -1.66
CA VAL A 44 3.46 3.66 -0.89
C VAL A 44 4.90 3.23 -0.64
N GLU A 45 5.21 2.96 0.61
CA GLU A 45 6.43 2.27 0.99
C GLU A 45 6.15 0.79 1.19
N ALA A 46 7.11 -0.05 0.82
CA ALA A 46 7.04 -1.48 1.02
C ALA A 46 8.35 -2.00 1.59
N ARG A 47 8.27 -2.93 2.54
CA ARG A 47 9.43 -3.58 3.16
C ARG A 47 9.22 -5.09 3.23
N GLN A 48 10.30 -5.83 3.10
CA GLN A 48 10.34 -7.27 3.32
C GLN A 48 11.37 -7.57 4.41
N THR A 49 10.98 -8.35 5.41
CA THR A 49 11.85 -8.69 6.56
C THR A 49 11.53 -10.11 6.99
N ASP A 50 12.52 -11.00 7.02
CA ASP A 50 12.39 -12.38 7.50
C ASP A 50 11.22 -13.18 6.87
N GLY A 51 10.98 -12.98 5.57
CA GLY A 51 9.87 -13.63 4.85
C GLY A 51 8.50 -12.99 5.05
N GLU A 52 8.42 -11.91 5.84
CA GLU A 52 7.22 -11.13 6.03
C GLU A 52 7.20 -9.90 5.12
N HIS A 53 6.02 -9.54 4.64
CA HIS A 53 5.82 -8.41 3.75
C HIS A 53 5.00 -7.34 4.45
N PHE A 54 5.41 -6.09 4.33
CA PHE A 54 4.67 -4.97 4.87
C PHE A 54 4.60 -3.83 3.88
N VAL A 55 3.50 -3.08 3.97
CA VAL A 55 3.28 -1.86 3.20
C VAL A 55 2.77 -0.76 4.12
N ARG A 56 3.03 0.49 3.76
CA ARG A 56 2.39 1.65 4.38
C ARG A 56 2.17 2.75 3.36
N LEU A 57 1.16 3.60 3.59
CA LEU A 57 1.05 4.84 2.85
C LEU A 57 2.12 5.82 3.33
N THR A 58 2.71 6.57 2.41
CA THR A 58 3.49 7.75 2.76
C THR A 58 2.54 8.87 3.20
N GLU A 59 3.08 9.95 3.77
CA GLU A 59 2.29 11.17 4.04
C GLU A 59 1.57 11.66 2.77
N LYS A 60 2.26 11.66 1.63
CA LYS A 60 1.67 12.01 0.33
C LYS A 60 0.59 11.01 -0.10
N GLY A 61 0.78 9.73 0.16
CA GLY A 61 -0.21 8.68 -0.07
C GLY A 61 -1.49 8.90 0.72
N GLU A 62 -1.37 9.25 2.01
CA GLU A 62 -2.50 9.60 2.86
C GLU A 62 -3.24 10.84 2.34
N THR A 63 -2.52 11.92 2.00
CA THR A 63 -3.12 13.12 1.41
C THR A 63 -3.89 12.80 0.14
N VAL A 64 -3.33 12.00 -0.78
CA VAL A 64 -4.03 11.57 -2.01
C VAL A 64 -5.32 10.82 -1.67
N MET A 65 -5.31 9.98 -0.64
CA MET A 65 -6.49 9.22 -0.21
C MET A 65 -7.62 10.09 0.33
N GLU A 66 -7.37 11.32 0.77
CA GLU A 66 -8.41 12.28 1.18
C GLU A 66 -9.21 12.83 -0.01
N TYR A 67 -8.58 12.95 -1.18
CA TYR A 67 -9.22 13.45 -2.41
C TYR A 67 -9.87 12.38 -3.28
N LEU A 68 -9.71 11.10 -2.94
CA LEU A 68 -10.28 9.94 -3.65
C LEU A 68 -11.65 9.48 -3.10
N VAL A 69 -12.25 10.29 -2.22
CA VAL A 69 -13.58 10.09 -1.63
C VAL A 69 -14.67 10.61 -2.56
#